data_AF-A0A3R7TQ16-F1
#
_entry.id   AF-A0A3R7TQ16-F1
#
_cell.length_a   1.000
_cell.length_b   1.000
_cell.length_c   1.000
_cell.angle_alpha   90.00
_cell.angle_beta   90.00
_cell.angle_gamma   90.00
#
_symmetry.space_group_name_H-M   'P 1'
#
loop_
_entity.id
_entity.type
_entity.pdbx_description
1 polymer ?
#
loop_
_entity_poly.entity_id
_entity_poly.type
_entity_poly.pdbx_seq_one_letter_code
_entity_poly.pdbx_strand_id
1 'polypeptide(L)'
;MSHFDFSIENIIIKAWSKFRENSFFWILVTLFIVALSLSGNIMPLAGLFTLLSYYFSAAITLMSIRYMRNEVISFNDLLAVSSMKFLHYFATSILVSVFTLLGLVLFIIPGFYIMVRLMFAQYLIIDNNIGFDEAIKKSWYLTKGREFALIGFLSAMFIIVIIGILSFFVGLLISIPVIQLSTAYLYLSLIRNSDKLDVW
;
A
#
# COMPACT_ATOMS: atom_id res chain seq x y z
N MET A 1 20.56 23.61 -4.41
CA MET A 1 19.52 22.66 -3.97
C MET A 1 18.87 22.07 -5.21
N SER A 2 19.42 20.96 -5.71
CA SER A 2 18.93 20.28 -6.91
C SER A 2 17.60 19.60 -6.60
N HIS A 3 16.55 20.05 -7.28
CA HIS A 3 15.20 19.49 -7.25
C HIS A 3 15.23 17.98 -7.50
N PHE A 4 15.00 17.21 -6.45
CA PHE A 4 14.66 15.80 -6.57
C PHE A 4 13.20 15.78 -7.01
N ASP A 5 12.95 15.59 -8.31
CA ASP A 5 11.60 15.62 -8.90
C ASP A 5 10.78 14.42 -8.42
N PHE A 6 10.25 14.54 -7.21
CA PHE A 6 9.09 13.82 -6.72
C PHE A 6 7.86 14.32 -7.49
N SER A 7 7.84 14.10 -8.80
CA SER A 7 6.69 14.42 -9.62
C SER A 7 5.65 13.33 -9.34
N ILE A 8 4.73 13.65 -8.42
CA ILE A 8 3.55 12.83 -8.10
C ILE A 8 2.80 12.49 -9.40
N GLU A 9 2.77 13.42 -10.34
CA GLU A 9 2.26 13.21 -11.69
C GLU A 9 2.96 12.05 -12.41
N ASN A 10 4.30 12.01 -12.44
CA ASN A 10 5.04 10.90 -13.05
C ASN A 10 4.73 9.54 -12.39
N ILE A 11 4.52 9.53 -11.07
CA ILE A 11 4.13 8.31 -10.34
C ILE A 11 2.74 7.85 -10.80
N ILE A 12 1.77 8.75 -10.82
CA ILE A 12 0.40 8.46 -11.23
C ILE A 12 0.34 8.04 -12.69
N ILE A 13 1.05 8.73 -13.59
CA ILE A 13 1.10 8.38 -15.02
C ILE A 13 1.68 6.99 -15.23
N LYS A 14 2.74 6.62 -14.50
CA LYS A 14 3.32 5.27 -14.57
C LYS A 14 2.39 4.20 -13.99
N ALA A 15 1.74 4.48 -12.87
CA ALA A 15 0.75 3.57 -12.30
C ALA A 15 -0.44 3.40 -13.25
N TRP A 16 -0.88 4.47 -13.89
CA TRP A 16 -1.95 4.47 -14.88
C TRP A 16 -1.57 3.72 -16.16
N SER A 17 -0.35 3.90 -16.67
CA SER A 17 0.13 3.15 -17.84
C SER A 17 0.19 1.65 -17.54
N LYS A 18 0.73 1.29 -16.36
CA LYS A 18 0.78 -0.10 -15.90
C LYS A 18 -0.62 -0.68 -15.68
N PHE A 19 -1.54 0.07 -15.09
CA PHE A 19 -2.92 -0.37 -14.95
C PHE A 19 -3.57 -0.63 -16.32
N ARG A 20 -3.30 0.20 -17.34
CA ARG A 20 -3.83 0.02 -18.70
C ARG A 20 -3.28 -1.19 -19.44
N GLU A 21 -2.07 -1.63 -19.12
CA GLU A 21 -1.50 -2.87 -19.69
C GLU A 21 -2.31 -4.12 -19.29
N ASN A 22 -2.88 -4.15 -18.08
CA ASN A 22 -3.66 -5.29 -17.60
C ASN A 22 -4.89 -4.88 -16.76
N SER A 23 -5.74 -4.01 -17.31
CA SER A 23 -6.86 -3.43 -16.56
C SER A 23 -7.87 -4.47 -16.12
N PHE A 24 -8.16 -5.47 -16.97
CA PHE A 24 -9.13 -6.51 -16.65
C PHE A 24 -8.73 -7.31 -15.40
N PHE A 25 -7.45 -7.71 -15.31
CA PHE A 25 -6.94 -8.41 -14.14
C PHE A 25 -7.10 -7.58 -12.85
N TRP A 26 -6.66 -6.32 -12.88
CA TRP A 26 -6.73 -5.44 -11.71
C TRP A 26 -8.15 -5.09 -11.30
N ILE A 27 -9.07 -4.93 -12.26
CA ILE A 27 -10.50 -4.71 -11.98
C ILE A 27 -11.10 -5.96 -11.34
N LEU A 28 -10.81 -7.15 -11.85
CA LEU A 28 -11.31 -8.41 -11.29
C LEU A 28 -10.80 -8.62 -9.87
N VAL A 29 -9.50 -8.41 -9.64
CA VAL A 29 -8.89 -8.46 -8.30
C VAL A 29 -9.55 -7.47 -7.35
N THR A 30 -9.78 -6.23 -7.79
CA THR A 30 -10.43 -5.19 -6.97
C THR A 30 -11.87 -5.57 -6.64
N LEU A 31 -12.63 -6.05 -7.63
CA LEU A 31 -14.00 -6.49 -7.45
C LEU A 31 -14.09 -7.67 -6.46
N PHE A 32 -13.15 -8.62 -6.55
CA PHE A 32 -13.04 -9.73 -5.61
C PHE A 32 -12.79 -9.27 -4.17
N ILE A 33 -11.87 -8.32 -3.95
CA ILE A 33 -11.62 -7.74 -2.61
C ILE A 33 -12.86 -7.04 -2.07
N VAL A 34 -13.51 -6.21 -2.90
CA VAL A 34 -14.68 -5.45 -2.47
C VAL A 34 -15.81 -6.42 -2.10
N ALA A 35 -16.05 -7.46 -2.89
CA ALA A 35 -17.02 -8.51 -2.57
C ALA A 35 -16.69 -9.21 -1.24
N LEU A 36 -15.44 -9.60 -1.02
CA LEU A 36 -14.98 -10.19 0.24
C LEU A 36 -15.19 -9.23 1.42
N SER A 37 -14.83 -7.96 1.27
CA SER A 37 -14.94 -6.95 2.31
C SER A 37 -16.39 -6.70 2.70
N LEU A 38 -17.31 -6.69 1.73
CA LEU A 38 -18.75 -6.57 1.98
C LEU A 38 -19.29 -7.80 2.72
N SER A 39 -18.87 -9.01 2.32
CA SER A 39 -19.27 -10.27 2.96
C SER A 39 -18.78 -10.42 4.40
N GLY A 40 -17.68 -9.77 4.77
CA GLY A 40 -17.15 -9.80 6.14
C GLY A 40 -18.02 -9.14 7.20
N ASN A 41 -19.05 -8.40 6.80
CA ASN A 41 -20.00 -7.78 7.73
C ASN A 41 -21.20 -8.69 8.06
N ILE A 42 -21.28 -9.88 7.45
CA ILE A 42 -22.38 -10.82 7.65
C ILE A 42 -22.02 -11.74 8.83
N MET A 43 -22.71 -11.56 9.96
CA MET A 43 -22.54 -12.36 11.17
C MET A 43 -23.17 -13.77 10.97
N PRO A 44 -22.57 -14.88 11.47
CA PRO A 44 -21.53 -14.99 12.50
C PRO A 44 -20.08 -15.19 12.01
N LEU A 45 -19.80 -15.18 10.70
CA LEU A 45 -18.46 -15.51 10.16
C LEU A 45 -17.51 -14.30 10.02
N ALA A 46 -17.85 -13.13 10.56
CA ALA A 46 -17.10 -11.88 10.37
C ALA A 46 -15.60 -11.99 10.69
N GLY A 47 -15.23 -12.73 11.75
CA GLY A 47 -13.82 -12.93 12.13
C GLY A 47 -12.98 -13.67 11.08
N LEU A 48 -13.57 -14.66 10.39
CA LEU A 48 -12.86 -15.40 9.34
C LEU A 48 -12.68 -14.55 8.08
N PHE A 49 -13.74 -13.85 7.67
CA PHE A 49 -13.70 -12.99 6.49
C PHE A 49 -12.75 -11.79 6.65
N THR A 50 -12.63 -11.23 7.85
CA THR A 50 -11.66 -10.15 8.11
C THR A 50 -10.23 -10.64 7.98
N LEU A 51 -9.88 -11.79 8.58
CA LEU A 51 -8.55 -12.40 8.42
C LEU A 51 -8.24 -12.72 6.95
N LEU A 52 -9.21 -13.28 6.22
CA LEU A 52 -9.06 -13.60 4.81
C LEU A 52 -8.87 -12.33 3.95
N SER A 53 -9.59 -11.26 4.28
CA SER A 53 -9.44 -9.95 3.61
C SER A 53 -8.05 -9.36 3.83
N TYR A 54 -7.50 -9.48 5.04
CA TYR A 54 -6.12 -9.09 5.33
C TYR A 54 -5.10 -9.93 4.57
N TYR A 55 -5.35 -11.24 4.42
CA TYR A 55 -4.47 -12.12 3.67
C TYR A 55 -4.40 -11.72 2.19
N PHE A 56 -5.56 -11.50 1.56
CA PHE A 56 -5.61 -11.04 0.18
C PHE A 56 -5.03 -9.62 0.01
N SER A 57 -5.22 -8.73 0.98
CA SER A 57 -4.56 -7.42 0.99
C SER A 57 -3.04 -7.54 0.95
N ALA A 58 -2.47 -8.45 1.75
CA ALA A 58 -1.04 -8.74 1.72
C ALA A 58 -0.60 -9.32 0.36
N ALA A 59 -1.36 -10.27 -0.19
CA ALA A 59 -1.04 -10.87 -1.48
C ALA A 59 -1.07 -9.86 -2.62
N ILE A 60 -2.01 -8.92 -2.59
CA ILE A 60 -2.13 -7.87 -3.61
C ILE A 60 -1.02 -6.84 -3.49
N THR A 61 -0.58 -6.55 -2.27
CA THR A 61 0.62 -5.73 -2.04
C THR A 61 1.86 -6.42 -2.59
N LEU A 62 2.00 -7.74 -2.43
CA LEU A 62 3.09 -8.49 -3.07
C LEU A 62 3.00 -8.40 -4.61
N MET A 63 1.81 -8.66 -5.16
CA MET A 63 1.58 -8.61 -6.60
C MET A 63 1.80 -7.22 -7.17
N SER A 64 1.40 -6.14 -6.48
CA SER A 64 1.64 -4.78 -6.97
C SER A 64 3.13 -4.46 -7.02
N ILE A 65 3.90 -4.87 -6.03
CA ILE A 65 5.37 -4.73 -6.03
C ILE A 65 5.98 -5.52 -7.19
N ARG A 66 5.63 -6.80 -7.34
CA ARG A 66 6.10 -7.67 -8.43
C ARG A 66 5.75 -7.10 -9.81
N TYR A 67 4.51 -6.67 -9.99
CA TYR A 67 4.04 -6.10 -11.24
C TYR A 67 4.78 -4.81 -11.60
N MET A 68 5.06 -3.95 -10.62
CA MET A 68 5.86 -2.75 -10.83
C MET A 68 7.35 -3.04 -11.09
N ARG A 69 7.85 -4.23 -10.68
CA ARG A 69 9.15 -4.78 -11.10
C ARG A 69 9.14 -5.42 -12.48
N ASN A 70 8.01 -5.41 -13.19
CA ASN A 70 7.76 -6.12 -14.46
C ASN A 70 7.84 -7.65 -14.34
N GLU A 71 7.59 -8.20 -13.15
CA GLU A 71 7.41 -9.65 -12.99
C GLU A 71 6.01 -10.06 -13.48
N VAL A 72 5.91 -11.29 -14.02
CA VAL A 72 4.63 -11.84 -14.47
C VAL A 72 3.79 -12.17 -13.24
N ILE A 73 2.60 -11.56 -13.16
CA ILE A 73 1.63 -11.80 -12.09
C ILE A 73 0.55 -12.76 -12.57
N SER A 74 0.15 -13.68 -11.69
CA SER A 74 -0.92 -14.64 -11.94
C SER A 74 -1.87 -14.72 -10.75
N PHE A 75 -3.09 -15.24 -10.95
CA PHE A 75 -4.01 -15.47 -9.83
C PHE A 75 -3.45 -16.41 -8.75
N ASN A 76 -2.53 -17.31 -9.12
CA ASN A 76 -1.85 -18.17 -8.16
C ASN A 76 -0.99 -17.40 -7.16
N ASP A 77 -0.55 -16.18 -7.50
CA ASP A 77 0.21 -15.31 -6.59
C ASP A 77 -0.65 -14.76 -5.45
N LEU A 78 -1.99 -14.80 -5.58
CA LEU A 78 -2.90 -14.47 -4.47
C LEU A 78 -2.71 -15.42 -3.27
N LEU A 79 -2.21 -16.63 -3.50
CA LEU A 79 -1.93 -17.64 -2.49
C LEU A 79 -0.44 -17.82 -2.21
N ALA A 80 0.43 -17.01 -2.84
CA ALA A 80 1.89 -17.13 -2.69
C ALA A 80 2.41 -16.54 -1.36
N VAL A 81 1.56 -15.88 -0.57
CA VAL A 81 1.95 -15.33 0.72
C VAL A 81 2.05 -16.45 1.75
N SER A 82 3.28 -16.71 2.22
CA SER A 82 3.54 -17.63 3.32
C SER A 82 2.81 -17.20 4.61
N SER A 83 2.35 -18.16 5.41
CA SER A 83 1.72 -17.92 6.71
C SER A 83 2.58 -17.06 7.64
N MET A 84 3.91 -17.23 7.61
CA MET A 84 4.82 -16.41 8.41
C MET A 84 4.86 -14.96 7.93
N LYS A 85 4.88 -14.72 6.61
CA LYS A 85 4.80 -13.36 6.06
C LYS A 85 3.48 -12.69 6.41
N PHE A 86 2.39 -13.44 6.29
CA PHE A 86 1.06 -12.96 6.66
C PHE A 86 0.98 -12.58 8.14
N LEU A 87 1.50 -13.40 9.06
CA LEU A 87 1.51 -13.09 10.48
C LEU A 87 2.25 -11.80 10.80
N HIS A 88 3.44 -11.60 10.23
CA HIS A 88 4.20 -10.36 10.42
C HIS A 88 3.47 -9.14 9.82
N TYR A 89 2.87 -9.29 8.64
CA TYR A 89 2.07 -8.24 8.00
C TYR A 89 0.86 -7.86 8.86
N PHE A 90 0.14 -8.86 9.36
CA PHE A 90 -1.03 -8.69 10.22
C PHE A 90 -0.65 -8.04 11.55
N ALA A 91 0.39 -8.54 12.23
CA ALA A 91 0.90 -7.96 13.47
C ALA A 91 1.31 -6.49 13.28
N THR A 92 1.99 -6.19 12.16
CA THR A 92 2.37 -4.80 11.82
C THR A 92 1.16 -3.93 11.54
N SER A 93 0.14 -4.45 10.86
CA SER A 93 -1.10 -3.70 10.62
C SER A 93 -1.80 -3.30 11.93
N ILE A 94 -1.78 -4.18 12.94
CA ILE A 94 -2.34 -3.90 14.27
C ILE A 94 -1.47 -2.85 14.98
N LEU A 95 -0.15 -3.00 14.99
CA LEU A 95 0.73 -2.03 15.63
C LEU A 95 0.62 -0.64 14.99
N VAL A 96 0.65 -0.56 13.66
CA VAL A 96 0.51 0.69 12.92
C VAL A 96 -0.85 1.33 13.20
N SER A 97 -1.94 0.55 13.22
CA SER A 97 -3.26 1.09 13.53
C SER A 97 -3.35 1.60 14.97
N VAL A 98 -2.81 0.87 15.96
CA VAL A 98 -2.75 1.32 17.36
C VAL A 98 -1.93 2.61 17.50
N PHE A 99 -0.73 2.68 16.94
CA PHE A 99 0.09 3.89 17.00
C PHE A 99 -0.56 5.08 16.29
N THR A 100 -1.21 4.84 15.15
CA THR A 100 -1.92 5.88 14.42
C THR A 100 -3.14 6.37 15.20
N LEU A 101 -3.92 5.47 15.80
CA LEU A 101 -5.08 5.81 16.63
C LEU A 101 -4.66 6.57 17.88
N LEU A 102 -3.63 6.11 18.60
CA LEU A 102 -3.08 6.83 19.75
C LEU A 102 -2.59 8.23 19.35
N GLY A 103 -1.90 8.32 18.21
CA GLY A 103 -1.48 9.59 17.64
C GLY A 103 -2.67 10.51 17.40
N LEU A 104 -3.70 10.04 16.69
CA LEU A 104 -4.90 10.81 16.35
C LEU A 104 -5.71 11.23 17.58
N VAL A 105 -5.84 10.35 18.58
CA VAL A 105 -6.56 10.63 19.84
C VAL A 105 -5.83 11.69 20.66
N LEU A 106 -4.49 11.65 20.70
CA LEU A 106 -3.70 12.65 21.40
C LEU A 106 -3.78 14.00 20.67
N PHE A 107 -3.50 14.02 19.36
CA PHE A 107 -3.66 15.18 18.48
C PHE A 107 -3.72 14.74 16.99
N ILE A 108 -4.50 15.43 16.16
CA ILE A 108 -4.62 15.09 14.72
C ILE A 108 -3.26 15.11 13.99
N ILE A 109 -2.41 16.09 14.30
CA ILE A 109 -1.09 16.28 13.66
C ILE A 109 -0.13 15.09 13.88
N PRO A 110 0.16 14.65 15.12
CA PRO A 110 1.01 13.49 15.36
C PRO A 110 0.43 12.18 14.80
N GLY A 111 -0.90 12.03 14.75
CA GLY A 111 -1.53 10.89 14.09
C GLY A 111 -1.19 10.78 12.60
N PHE A 112 -1.37 11.87 11.85
CA PHE A 112 -0.99 11.94 10.44
C PHE A 112 0.51 11.74 10.23
N TYR A 113 1.34 12.30 11.11
CA TYR A 113 2.78 12.13 11.06
C TYR A 113 3.19 10.65 11.19
N ILE A 114 2.66 9.94 12.20
CA ILE A 114 2.94 8.51 12.40
C ILE A 114 2.47 7.67 11.21
N MET A 115 1.27 7.96 10.68
CA MET A 115 0.73 7.26 9.51
C MET A 115 1.66 7.38 8.31
N VAL A 116 2.15 8.59 8.02
CA VAL A 116 3.10 8.83 6.92
C VAL A 116 4.39 8.06 7.12
N ARG A 117 4.89 8.03 8.36
CA ARG A 117 6.14 7.33 8.71
C ARG A 117 6.04 5.81 8.57
N LEU A 118 4.86 5.25 8.83
CA LEU A 118 4.65 3.81 8.89
C LEU A 118 3.95 3.21 7.65
N MET A 119 3.59 4.03 6.65
CA MET A 119 2.87 3.56 5.46
C MET A 119 3.60 2.44 4.68
N PHE A 120 4.94 2.41 4.73
CA PHE A 120 5.74 1.41 4.00
C PHE A 120 6.13 0.19 4.84
N ALA A 121 5.80 0.15 6.13
CA ALA A 121 6.16 -0.97 7.00
C ALA A 121 5.57 -2.30 6.48
N GLN A 122 4.31 -2.27 6.07
CA GLN A 122 3.60 -3.39 5.46
C GLN A 122 4.25 -3.87 4.14
N TYR A 123 4.68 -2.92 3.29
CA TYR A 123 5.36 -3.22 2.02
C TYR A 123 6.72 -3.89 2.26
N LEU A 124 7.49 -3.39 3.23
CA LEU A 124 8.81 -3.93 3.59
C LEU A 124 8.76 -5.38 4.07
N ILE A 125 7.74 -5.77 4.83
CA ILE A 125 7.59 -7.15 5.34
C ILE A 125 7.37 -8.13 4.20
N ILE A 126 6.49 -7.76 3.28
CA ILE A 126 6.11 -8.61 2.16
C ILE A 126 7.29 -8.79 1.19
N ASP A 127 7.96 -7.68 0.88
CA ASP A 127 9.05 -7.63 -0.08
C ASP A 127 10.35 -8.23 0.48
N ASN A 128 10.77 -7.82 1.67
CA ASN A 128 12.06 -8.22 2.26
C ASN A 128 11.98 -9.40 3.25
N ASN A 129 10.79 -9.94 3.51
CA ASN A 129 10.59 -11.05 4.45
C ASN A 129 11.18 -10.80 5.86
N ILE A 130 11.05 -9.58 6.34
CA ILE A 130 11.57 -9.15 7.65
C ILE A 130 10.48 -9.16 8.74
N GLY A 131 10.92 -9.16 9.99
CA GLY A 131 10.05 -9.05 11.17
C GLY A 131 9.29 -7.73 11.26
N PHE A 132 8.24 -7.69 12.08
CA PHE A 132 7.41 -6.49 12.28
C PHE A 132 8.22 -5.34 12.90
N ASP A 133 9.16 -5.68 13.77
CA ASP A 133 10.03 -4.75 14.50
C ASP A 133 11.05 -4.07 13.58
N GLU A 134 11.71 -4.86 12.71
CA GLU A 134 12.61 -4.34 11.70
C GLU A 134 11.87 -3.52 10.64
N ALA A 135 10.68 -3.96 10.25
CA ALA A 135 9.87 -3.26 9.25
C ALA A 135 9.44 -1.87 9.68
N ILE A 136 9.00 -1.72 10.94
CA ILE A 136 8.65 -0.41 11.51
C ILE A 136 9.87 0.51 11.52
N LYS A 137 11.03 0.02 11.98
CA LYS A 137 12.27 0.81 12.00
C LYS A 137 12.69 1.22 10.59
N LYS A 138 12.74 0.27 9.65
CA LYS A 138 13.12 0.55 8.26
C LYS A 138 12.14 1.52 7.59
N SER A 139 10.83 1.38 7.79
CA SER A 139 9.84 2.34 7.28
C SER A 139 10.08 3.75 7.83
N TRP A 140 10.40 3.84 9.13
CA TRP A 140 10.69 5.12 9.78
C TRP A 140 11.92 5.82 9.18
N TYR A 141 12.99 5.06 8.91
CA TYR A 141 14.19 5.58 8.26
C TYR A 141 13.93 5.96 6.80
N LEU A 142 13.23 5.11 6.04
CA LEU A 142 12.94 5.31 4.62
C LEU A 142 12.12 6.60 4.36
N THR A 143 11.26 6.97 5.30
CA THR A 143 10.40 8.15 5.22
C THR A 143 11.05 9.42 5.77
N LYS A 144 12.20 9.31 6.47
CA LYS A 144 12.87 10.44 7.12
C LYS A 144 13.37 11.47 6.09
N GLY A 145 13.02 12.74 6.30
CA GLY A 145 13.41 13.85 5.43
C GLY A 145 12.59 13.97 4.14
N ARG A 146 11.56 13.13 3.94
CA ARG A 146 10.68 13.17 2.76
C ARG A 146 9.19 13.31 3.12
N GLU A 147 8.90 13.70 4.36
CA GLU A 147 7.55 13.74 4.93
C GLU A 147 6.62 14.64 4.13
N PHE A 148 7.05 15.85 3.77
CA PHE A 148 6.24 16.78 2.97
C PHE A 148 5.90 16.22 1.59
N ALA A 149 6.85 15.53 0.95
CA ALA A 149 6.61 14.89 -0.34
C ALA A 149 5.59 13.74 -0.20
N LEU A 150 5.72 12.92 0.85
CA LEU A 150 4.78 11.84 1.14
C LEU A 150 3.39 12.36 1.50
N ILE A 151 3.30 13.46 2.24
CA ILE A 151 2.03 14.15 2.53
C ILE A 151 1.40 14.61 1.21
N GLY A 152 2.16 15.25 0.33
CA GLY A 152 1.68 15.65 -1.00
C GLY A 152 1.18 14.46 -1.83
N PHE A 153 1.89 13.32 -1.79
CA PHE A 153 1.46 12.08 -2.43
C PHE A 153 0.13 11.58 -1.86
N LEU A 154 -0.01 11.50 -0.54
CA LEU A 154 -1.25 11.09 0.11
C LEU A 154 -2.42 12.04 -0.25
N SER A 155 -2.17 13.35 -0.28
CA SER A 155 -3.17 14.33 -0.72
C SER A 155 -3.61 14.08 -2.16
N ALA A 156 -2.68 13.77 -3.07
CA ALA A 156 -3.03 13.42 -4.45
C ALA A 156 -3.83 12.12 -4.55
N MET A 157 -3.44 11.07 -3.83
CA MET A 157 -4.20 9.83 -3.75
C MET A 157 -5.61 10.07 -3.20
N PHE A 158 -5.75 10.94 -2.20
CA PHE A 158 -7.04 11.31 -1.63
C PHE A 158 -7.96 12.01 -2.65
N ILE A 159 -7.40 12.90 -3.47
CA ILE A 159 -8.14 13.54 -4.58
C ILE A 159 -8.60 12.49 -5.60
N ILE A 160 -7.76 11.51 -5.95
CA ILE A 160 -8.13 10.40 -6.84
C ILE A 160 -9.32 9.62 -6.27
N VAL A 161 -9.31 9.32 -4.97
CA VAL A 161 -10.45 8.66 -4.30
C VAL A 161 -11.71 9.50 -4.41
N ILE A 162 -11.64 10.81 -4.14
CA ILE A 162 -12.81 11.71 -4.25
C ILE A 162 -13.38 11.71 -5.66
N ILE A 163 -12.52 11.82 -6.69
CA ILE A 163 -12.92 11.76 -8.09
C ILE A 163 -13.53 10.39 -8.41
N GLY A 164 -12.96 9.31 -7.86
CA GLY A 164 -13.48 7.96 -7.98
C GLY A 164 -14.88 7.82 -7.39
N ILE A 165 -15.14 8.39 -6.23
CA ILE A 165 -16.46 8.41 -5.58
C ILE A 165 -17.46 9.24 -6.41
N LEU A 166 -17.05 10.42 -6.89
CA LEU A 166 -17.90 11.28 -7.73
C LEU A 166 -18.29 10.61 -9.05
N SER A 167 -17.40 9.78 -9.60
CA SER A 167 -17.64 9.02 -10.83
C SER A 167 -18.45 7.73 -10.61
N PHE A 168 -19.12 7.61 -9.46
CA PHE A 168 -19.86 6.42 -9.02
C PHE A 168 -18.98 5.16 -8.92
N PHE A 169 -19.60 4.00 -8.63
CA PHE A 169 -18.95 2.71 -8.37
C PHE A 169 -17.83 2.34 -9.37
N VAL A 170 -17.95 2.74 -10.64
CA VAL A 170 -16.94 2.51 -11.68
C VAL A 170 -15.63 3.26 -11.41
N GLY A 171 -15.71 4.51 -10.93
CA GLY A 171 -14.54 5.31 -10.59
C GLY A 171 -13.73 4.71 -9.45
N LEU A 172 -14.39 4.13 -8.45
CA LEU A 172 -13.72 3.45 -7.33
C LEU A 172 -12.98 2.19 -7.76
N LEU A 173 -13.56 1.39 -8.67
CA LEU A 173 -12.93 0.17 -9.20
C LEU A 173 -11.60 0.45 -9.92
N ILE A 174 -11.45 1.65 -10.50
CA ILE A 174 -10.23 2.08 -11.16
C ILE A 174 -9.29 2.79 -10.18
N SER A 175 -9.83 3.57 -9.25
CA SER A 175 -9.03 4.36 -8.30
C SER A 175 -8.24 3.46 -7.35
N ILE A 176 -8.84 2.39 -6.82
CA ILE A 176 -8.19 1.47 -5.88
C ILE A 176 -6.89 0.86 -6.46
N PRO A 177 -6.91 0.18 -7.64
CA PRO A 177 -5.69 -0.40 -8.19
C PRO A 177 -4.68 0.66 -8.61
N VAL A 178 -5.12 1.84 -9.08
CA VAL A 178 -4.21 2.94 -9.42
C VAL A 178 -3.47 3.45 -8.18
N ILE A 179 -4.16 3.61 -7.05
CA ILE A 179 -3.53 4.02 -5.78
C ILE A 179 -2.56 2.94 -5.28
N GLN A 180 -2.95 1.67 -5.38
CA GLN A 180 -2.11 0.54 -4.99
C GLN A 180 -0.82 0.48 -5.82
N LEU A 181 -0.92 0.61 -7.14
CA LEU A 181 0.23 0.64 -8.06
C LEU A 181 1.09 1.89 -7.86
N SER A 182 0.46 3.04 -7.61
CA SER A 182 1.17 4.29 -7.32
C SER A 182 2.00 4.16 -6.03
N THR A 183 1.41 3.57 -4.99
CA THR A 183 2.08 3.36 -3.70
C THR A 183 3.22 2.34 -3.83
N ALA A 184 3.02 1.26 -4.59
CA ALA A 184 4.06 0.28 -4.88
C ALA A 184 5.22 0.89 -5.70
N TYR A 185 4.92 1.70 -6.72
CA TYR A 185 5.96 2.41 -7.48
C TYR A 185 6.73 3.39 -6.61
N LEU A 186 6.02 4.16 -5.78
CA LEU A 186 6.63 5.08 -4.84
C LEU A 186 7.57 4.34 -3.87
N TYR A 187 7.10 3.26 -3.27
CA TYR A 187 7.88 2.38 -2.40
C TYR A 187 9.18 1.91 -3.09
N LEU A 188 9.08 1.35 -4.30
CA LEU A 188 10.24 0.90 -5.07
C LEU A 188 11.20 2.04 -5.40
N SER A 189 10.66 3.23 -5.73
CA SER A 189 11.46 4.42 -6.01
C SER A 189 12.18 4.92 -4.76
N LEU A 190 11.58 4.79 -3.57
CA LEU A 190 12.24 5.15 -2.32
C LEU A 190 13.37 4.19 -1.98
N ILE A 191 13.14 2.87 -2.07
CA ILE A 191 14.17 1.85 -1.80
C ILE A 191 15.33 1.97 -2.77
N ARG A 192 15.05 2.10 -4.07
CA ARG A 192 16.09 2.27 -5.09
C ARG A 192 16.98 3.48 -4.83
N ASN A 193 16.46 4.50 -4.15
CA ASN A 193 17.22 5.69 -3.80
C ASN A 193 17.91 5.58 -2.43
N SER A 194 17.39 4.78 -1.48
CA SER A 194 18.10 4.49 -0.23
C SER A 194 19.29 3.58 -0.47
N ASP A 195 19.15 2.54 -1.30
CA ASP A 195 20.25 1.61 -1.60
C ASP A 195 21.42 2.32 -2.30
N LYS A 196 21.15 3.39 -3.07
CA LYS A 196 22.18 4.23 -3.68
C LYS A 196 22.97 5.09 -2.69
N LEU A 197 22.45 5.29 -1.47
CA LEU A 197 23.07 6.09 -0.42
C LEU A 197 23.88 5.23 0.58
N ASP A 198 23.68 3.91 0.55
CA ASP A 198 24.38 2.94 1.41
C ASP A 198 25.60 2.28 0.72
N VAL A 199 25.95 2.72 -0.50
CA VAL A 199 27.20 2.35 -1.17
C VAL A 199 28.25 3.42 -0.85
N TRP A 200 28.99 3.22 0.25
CA TRP A 200 30.24 3.90 0.55
C TRP A 200 31.41 3.13 -0.05
#